data_AF-A0A022R354-F1
#
_entry.id   AF-A0A022R354-F1
#
_cell.length_a   1.000
_cell.length_b   1.000
_cell.length_c   1.000
_cell.angle_alpha   90.00
_cell.angle_beta   90.00
_cell.angle_gamma   90.00
#
_symmetry.space_group_name_H-M   'P 1'
#
loop_
_entity.id
_entity.type
_entity.pdbx_description
1 polymer ?
#
loop_
_entity_poly.entity_id
_entity_poly.type
_entity_poly.pdbx_seq_one_letter_code
_entity_poly.pdbx_strand_id
1 'polypeptide(L)'
;MSEFSTMIIKITFFLIINVGIFFLDQSEATKTKPISDGPTPSPLPSHSEKEIPSPQYKHFLEECEKRITEKCAHEIFKEIFENKTISNNCCSELVDMGPDCQSIMIQREKDLLKNKNEKNTIVQKSEDLWKRCSKITPMDKKRQYPKVPQRMYLPGYDNFLKGCEEELTEKCGAQVLGFVFKKNETANVVDKGCCSKLLKMGHDCHDEMHVRLQRLADRKKEKSDFVKEKGHQIWKYCEEIIAHN
;
A
#
# COMPACT_ATOMS: atom_id res chain seq x y z
N MET A 1 16.45 -8.30 -5.63
CA MET A 1 15.77 -7.68 -6.80
C MET A 1 15.22 -8.82 -7.63
N SER A 2 13.90 -8.93 -7.81
CA SER A 2 13.31 -9.99 -8.65
C SER A 2 13.56 -9.69 -10.13
N GLU A 3 13.60 -10.73 -10.96
CA GLU A 3 13.84 -10.60 -12.41
C GLU A 3 12.78 -9.72 -13.10
N PHE A 4 11.60 -9.58 -12.51
CA PHE A 4 10.57 -8.64 -12.94
C PHE A 4 11.01 -7.18 -12.84
N SER A 5 11.79 -6.83 -11.79
CA SER A 5 12.39 -5.51 -11.66
C SER A 5 13.46 -5.26 -12.73
N THR A 6 14.16 -6.30 -13.19
CA THR A 6 15.08 -6.19 -14.33
C THR A 6 14.34 -6.17 -15.67
N MET A 7 13.15 -6.78 -15.77
CA MET A 7 12.33 -6.78 -16.98
C MET A 7 11.70 -5.39 -17.22
N ILE A 8 11.17 -4.76 -16.17
CA ILE A 8 10.69 -3.36 -16.22
C ILE A 8 11.86 -2.42 -16.59
N ILE A 9 13.03 -2.56 -15.97
CA ILE A 9 14.21 -1.75 -16.30
C ILE A 9 14.64 -1.95 -17.76
N LYS A 10 14.60 -3.17 -18.30
CA LYS A 10 14.95 -3.46 -19.70
C LYS A 10 13.91 -2.91 -20.69
N ILE A 11 12.62 -2.94 -20.34
CA ILE A 11 11.54 -2.36 -21.16
C ILE A 11 11.63 -0.83 -21.18
N THR A 12 11.94 -0.18 -20.04
CA THR A 12 12.17 1.27 -20.00
C THR A 12 13.45 1.67 -20.76
N PHE A 13 14.51 0.86 -20.71
CA PHE A 13 15.73 1.08 -21.50
C PHE A 13 15.50 0.98 -23.01
N PHE A 14 14.66 0.05 -23.48
CA PHE A 14 14.36 -0.12 -24.91
C PHE A 14 13.55 1.05 -25.50
N LEU A 15 12.74 1.72 -24.69
CA LEU A 15 11.97 2.90 -25.12
C LEU A 15 12.83 4.17 -25.19
N ILE A 16 13.91 4.26 -24.42
CA ILE A 16 14.83 5.40 -24.46
C ILE A 16 15.79 5.32 -25.67
N ILE A 17 16.11 4.12 -26.15
CA ILE A 17 17.05 3.93 -27.28
C ILE A 17 16.44 4.33 -28.64
N ASN A 18 15.11 4.34 -28.78
CA ASN A 18 14.44 4.64 -30.06
C ASN A 18 14.04 6.11 -30.27
N VAL A 19 14.31 7.00 -29.31
CA VAL A 19 14.18 8.45 -29.49
C VAL A 19 15.59 9.04 -29.39
N GLY A 20 16.16 9.30 -30.55
CA GLY A 20 17.58 9.60 -30.70
C GLY A 20 18.08 10.81 -29.91
N ILE A 21 19.35 10.66 -29.51
CA ILE A 21 20.46 11.56 -29.84
C ILE A 21 20.90 12.61 -28.77
N PHE A 22 22.22 12.51 -28.45
CA PHE A 22 23.18 13.46 -27.86
C PHE A 22 22.87 13.99 -26.43
N PHE A 23 23.78 14.03 -25.44
CA PHE A 23 25.24 14.15 -25.44
C PHE A 23 25.87 13.35 -24.29
N LEU A 24 27.02 12.75 -24.59
CA LEU A 24 28.08 12.54 -23.60
C LEU A 24 28.64 13.93 -23.24
N ASP A 25 28.82 14.20 -21.94
CA ASP A 25 30.11 14.71 -21.51
C ASP A 25 30.36 14.44 -20.03
N GLN A 26 31.58 13.99 -19.76
CA GLN A 26 32.21 13.99 -18.46
C GLN A 26 32.56 15.44 -18.10
N SER A 27 32.50 15.79 -16.81
CA SER A 27 33.53 16.68 -16.26
C SER A 27 33.74 16.41 -14.77
N GLU A 28 35.00 16.22 -14.43
CA GLU A 28 35.53 16.07 -13.08
C GLU A 28 35.38 17.33 -12.22
N ALA A 29 35.53 17.07 -10.91
CA ALA A 29 35.71 17.94 -9.75
C ALA A 29 36.13 19.41 -9.95
N THR A 30 35.65 20.29 -9.06
CA THR A 30 36.54 21.13 -8.23
C THR A 30 35.87 21.52 -6.90
N LYS A 31 36.67 21.35 -5.83
CA LYS A 31 36.60 21.80 -4.43
C LYS A 31 36.06 23.23 -4.23
N THR A 32 35.39 23.49 -3.10
CA THR A 32 35.88 24.32 -1.95
C THR A 32 34.77 24.50 -0.90
N LYS A 33 35.12 24.31 0.38
CA LYS A 33 34.29 24.51 1.58
C LYS A 33 34.59 25.87 2.20
N PRO A 34 33.61 26.56 2.81
CA PRO A 34 33.85 27.31 4.03
C PRO A 34 33.03 26.76 5.21
N ILE A 35 33.66 26.83 6.39
CA ILE A 35 33.13 26.48 7.70
C ILE A 35 32.41 27.72 8.26
N SER A 36 31.22 27.55 8.81
CA SER A 36 30.59 28.51 9.73
C SER A 36 29.81 27.71 10.78
N ASP A 37 30.18 27.94 12.04
CA ASP A 37 29.69 27.25 13.23
C ASP A 37 28.32 27.78 13.69
N GLY A 38 27.41 26.85 13.97
CA GLY A 38 26.16 27.03 14.70
C GLY A 38 25.43 25.68 14.81
N PRO A 39 24.76 25.34 15.93
CA PRO A 39 23.98 24.12 16.02
C PRO A 39 22.69 24.27 15.21
N THR A 40 22.77 23.97 13.93
CA THR A 40 21.61 23.83 13.05
C THR A 40 20.84 22.57 13.47
N PRO A 41 19.54 22.64 13.79
CA PRO A 41 18.72 21.44 13.96
C PRO A 41 18.80 20.63 12.67
N SER A 42 19.15 19.35 12.79
CA SER A 42 19.33 18.45 11.66
C SER A 42 18.17 18.61 10.66
N PRO A 43 18.45 18.89 9.37
CA PRO A 43 17.42 18.81 8.35
C PRO A 43 16.85 17.40 8.39
N LEU A 44 15.55 17.31 8.68
CA LEU A 44 14.77 16.09 8.48
C LEU A 44 15.07 15.58 7.06
N PRO A 45 15.40 14.29 6.84
CA PRO A 45 15.78 13.83 5.52
C PRO A 45 14.61 14.00 4.56
N SER A 46 14.62 15.07 3.76
CA SER A 46 13.76 15.21 2.59
C SER A 46 14.41 14.48 1.42
N HIS A 47 14.53 13.16 1.55
CA HIS A 47 14.86 12.30 0.42
C HIS A 47 14.03 11.04 0.55
N SER A 48 13.34 10.70 -0.53
CA SER A 48 12.67 9.44 -0.80
C SER A 48 13.63 8.28 -0.51
N GLU A 49 13.70 7.85 0.75
CA GLU A 49 14.39 6.63 1.12
C GLU A 49 13.63 5.49 0.44
N LYS A 50 14.34 4.76 -0.42
CA LYS A 50 13.75 3.68 -1.22
C LYS A 50 13.35 2.57 -0.25
N GLU A 51 12.08 2.57 0.15
CA GLU A 51 11.52 1.66 1.14
C GLU A 51 11.87 0.20 0.77
N ILE A 52 12.58 -0.49 1.66
CA ILE A 52 13.00 -1.87 1.44
C ILE A 52 11.78 -2.77 1.64
N PRO A 53 11.38 -3.58 0.64
CA PRO A 53 10.25 -4.50 0.78
C PRO A 53 10.43 -5.45 1.96
N SER A 54 9.37 -5.61 2.77
CA SER A 54 9.36 -6.61 3.84
C SER A 54 9.53 -8.04 3.27
N PRO A 55 10.09 -8.99 4.04
CA PRO A 55 10.17 -10.39 3.61
C PRO A 55 8.83 -11.00 3.23
N GLN A 56 7.75 -10.65 3.95
CA GLN A 56 6.39 -11.13 3.71
C GLN A 56 5.85 -10.62 2.37
N TYR A 57 6.06 -9.33 2.07
CA TYR A 57 5.66 -8.77 0.79
C TYR A 57 6.50 -9.31 -0.35
N LYS A 58 7.81 -9.49 -0.16
CA LYS A 58 8.69 -10.12 -1.14
C LYS A 58 8.23 -11.55 -1.46
N HIS A 59 7.97 -12.36 -0.44
CA HIS A 59 7.46 -13.72 -0.62
C HIS A 59 6.11 -13.75 -1.35
N PHE A 60 5.19 -12.85 -0.99
CA PHE A 60 3.92 -12.71 -1.70
C PHE A 60 4.12 -12.43 -3.19
N LEU A 61 5.01 -11.50 -3.54
CA LEU A 61 5.33 -11.18 -4.93
C LEU A 61 5.95 -12.37 -5.67
N GLU A 62 6.88 -13.09 -5.04
CA GLU A 62 7.49 -14.30 -5.61
C GLU A 62 6.44 -15.40 -5.88
N GLU A 63 5.46 -15.57 -4.99
CA GLU A 63 4.36 -16.52 -5.20
C GLU A 63 3.37 -16.09 -6.29
N CYS A 64 3.18 -14.79 -6.48
CA CYS A 64 2.41 -14.27 -7.61
C CYS A 64 3.14 -14.46 -8.94
N GLU A 65 4.44 -14.16 -8.98
CA GLU A 65 5.29 -14.29 -10.18
C GLU A 65 5.35 -15.74 -10.69
N LYS A 66 5.40 -16.74 -9.78
CA LYS A 66 5.40 -18.18 -10.17
C LYS A 66 4.14 -18.65 -10.89
N ARG A 67 3.04 -17.90 -10.84
CA ARG A 67 1.72 -18.30 -11.39
C ARG A 67 1.48 -17.77 -12.80
N ILE A 68 2.43 -17.04 -13.35
CA ILE A 68 2.33 -16.43 -14.67
C ILE A 68 3.65 -16.60 -15.42
N THR A 69 3.55 -16.98 -16.69
CA THR A 69 4.72 -17.06 -17.57
C THR A 69 5.13 -15.68 -18.06
N GLU A 70 6.40 -15.50 -18.39
CA GLU A 70 6.91 -14.26 -19.01
C GLU A 70 6.12 -13.90 -20.27
N LYS A 71 5.82 -14.90 -21.12
CA LYS A 71 5.00 -14.71 -22.32
C LYS A 71 3.63 -14.10 -21.97
N CYS A 72 2.95 -14.66 -20.98
CA CYS A 72 1.63 -14.17 -20.60
C CYS A 72 1.67 -12.83 -19.89
N ALA A 73 2.67 -12.57 -19.04
CA ALA A 73 2.90 -11.25 -18.48
C ALA A 73 3.05 -10.18 -19.57
N HIS A 74 3.79 -10.49 -20.64
CA HIS A 74 3.97 -9.60 -21.79
C HIS A 74 2.68 -9.38 -22.61
N GLU A 75 1.87 -10.41 -22.83
CA GLU A 75 0.56 -10.26 -23.48
C GLU A 75 -0.39 -9.39 -22.65
N ILE A 76 -0.43 -9.59 -21.33
CA ILE A 76 -1.25 -8.79 -20.40
C ILE A 76 -0.81 -7.32 -20.42
N PHE A 77 0.50 -7.07 -20.38
CA PHE A 77 1.04 -5.73 -20.50
C PHE A 77 0.58 -5.08 -21.82
N LYS A 78 0.74 -5.77 -22.95
CA LYS A 78 0.32 -5.25 -24.25
C LYS A 78 -1.19 -5.00 -24.35
N GLU A 79 -2.03 -5.83 -23.73
CA GLU A 79 -3.47 -5.57 -23.70
C GLU A 79 -3.79 -4.31 -22.90
N ILE A 80 -3.20 -4.16 -21.71
CA ILE A 80 -3.47 -3.01 -20.83
C ILE A 80 -2.93 -1.70 -21.42
N PHE A 81 -1.69 -1.71 -21.90
CA PHE A 81 -1.00 -0.49 -22.32
C PHE A 81 -1.15 -0.17 -23.80
N GLU A 82 -1.29 -1.19 -24.66
CA GLU A 82 -1.29 -1.05 -26.12
C GLU A 82 -2.60 -1.49 -26.80
N ASN A 83 -3.62 -1.93 -26.02
CA ASN A 83 -4.90 -2.45 -26.53
C ASN A 83 -4.75 -3.63 -27.49
N LYS A 84 -3.79 -4.53 -27.23
CA LYS A 84 -3.57 -5.74 -28.03
C LYS A 84 -4.21 -6.97 -27.41
N THR A 85 -4.84 -7.79 -28.23
CA THR A 85 -5.51 -9.01 -27.78
C THR A 85 -4.64 -9.96 -26.96
N ILE A 86 -5.16 -10.42 -25.82
CA ILE A 86 -4.61 -11.51 -25.01
C ILE A 86 -5.11 -12.88 -25.51
N SER A 87 -4.28 -13.92 -25.40
CA SER A 87 -4.70 -15.30 -25.68
C SER A 87 -5.53 -15.92 -24.54
N ASN A 88 -6.36 -16.92 -24.85
CA ASN A 88 -7.13 -17.66 -23.84
C ASN A 88 -6.21 -18.35 -22.80
N ASN A 89 -5.04 -18.84 -23.20
CA ASN A 89 -4.06 -19.42 -22.28
C ASN A 89 -3.60 -18.37 -21.26
N CYS A 90 -3.25 -17.17 -21.72
CA CYS A 90 -2.81 -16.11 -20.82
C CYS A 90 -3.94 -15.53 -19.98
N CYS A 91 -5.19 -15.56 -20.46
CA CYS A 91 -6.35 -15.33 -19.60
C CYS A 91 -6.46 -16.36 -18.47
N SER A 92 -6.19 -17.63 -18.75
CA SER A 92 -6.19 -18.68 -17.73
C SER A 92 -5.12 -18.43 -16.67
N GLU A 93 -3.89 -18.11 -17.07
CA GLU A 93 -2.80 -17.77 -16.13
C GLU A 93 -3.09 -16.51 -15.32
N LEU A 94 -3.67 -15.48 -15.95
CA LEU A 94 -4.12 -14.28 -15.23
C LEU A 94 -5.13 -14.65 -14.14
N VAL A 95 -6.16 -15.45 -14.43
CA VAL A 95 -7.12 -15.84 -13.38
C VAL A 95 -6.47 -16.74 -12.33
N ASP A 96 -5.52 -17.59 -12.74
CA ASP A 96 -4.83 -18.54 -11.88
C ASP A 96 -3.86 -17.90 -10.86
N MET A 97 -3.34 -16.71 -11.14
CA MET A 97 -2.58 -15.95 -10.13
C MET A 97 -3.46 -15.50 -8.96
N GLY A 98 -4.75 -15.28 -9.19
CA GLY A 98 -5.70 -14.82 -8.18
C GLY A 98 -5.82 -13.29 -8.09
N PRO A 99 -6.92 -12.79 -7.50
CA PRO A 99 -7.29 -11.39 -7.52
C PRO A 99 -6.32 -10.51 -6.72
N ASP A 100 -5.82 -11.00 -5.59
CA ASP A 100 -4.83 -10.32 -4.76
C ASP A 100 -3.53 -10.06 -5.54
N CYS A 101 -3.05 -11.05 -6.29
CA CYS A 101 -1.87 -10.90 -7.16
C CYS A 101 -2.13 -9.87 -8.26
N GLN A 102 -3.27 -9.97 -8.96
CA GLN A 102 -3.61 -9.02 -10.02
C GLN A 102 -3.69 -7.58 -9.47
N SER A 103 -4.39 -7.37 -8.35
CA SER A 103 -4.54 -6.05 -7.74
C SER A 103 -3.19 -5.44 -7.34
N ILE A 104 -2.31 -6.21 -6.70
CA ILE A 104 -1.01 -5.69 -6.25
C ILE A 104 -0.06 -5.42 -7.42
N MET A 105 -0.02 -6.31 -8.41
CA MET A 105 0.85 -6.10 -9.58
C MET A 105 0.46 -4.83 -10.32
N ILE A 106 -0.84 -4.58 -10.49
CA ILE A 106 -1.35 -3.35 -11.11
C ILE A 106 -1.10 -2.12 -10.26
N GLN A 107 -1.23 -2.23 -8.94
CA GLN A 107 -0.90 -1.14 -8.02
C GLN A 107 0.57 -0.72 -8.17
N ARG A 108 1.50 -1.68 -8.28
CA ARG A 108 2.92 -1.39 -8.50
C ARG A 108 3.16 -0.63 -9.80
N GLU A 109 2.55 -1.05 -10.90
CA GLU A 109 2.66 -0.34 -12.19
C GLU A 109 2.03 1.06 -12.11
N LYS A 110 0.88 1.19 -11.45
CA LYS A 110 0.20 2.48 -11.21
C LYS A 110 1.09 3.46 -10.44
N ASP A 111 1.88 2.97 -9.49
CA ASP A 111 2.75 3.82 -8.66
C ASP A 111 3.98 4.33 -9.43
N LEU A 112 4.37 3.66 -10.52
CA LEU A 112 5.41 4.15 -11.43
C LEU A 112 4.94 5.29 -12.33
N LEU A 113 3.62 5.41 -12.55
CA LEU A 113 3.06 6.48 -13.35
C LEU A 113 3.04 7.81 -12.59
N LYS A 114 3.19 8.91 -13.34
CA LYS A 114 3.03 10.27 -12.80
C LYS A 114 1.64 10.83 -13.05
N ASN A 115 1.05 10.53 -14.21
CA ASN A 115 -0.21 11.12 -14.64
C ASN A 115 -1.42 10.41 -14.01
N LYS A 116 -2.32 11.17 -13.37
CA LYS A 116 -3.52 10.63 -12.70
C LYS A 116 -4.48 9.92 -13.67
N ASN A 117 -4.64 10.44 -14.89
CA ASN A 117 -5.53 9.85 -15.89
C ASN A 117 -4.98 8.51 -16.39
N GLU A 118 -3.67 8.42 -16.61
CA GLU A 118 -3.00 7.16 -16.96
C GLU A 118 -3.16 6.13 -15.84
N LYS A 119 -2.98 6.54 -14.58
CA LYS A 119 -3.20 5.68 -13.40
C LYS A 119 -4.59 5.07 -13.40
N ASN A 120 -5.61 5.91 -13.57
CA ASN A 120 -7.00 5.45 -13.60
C ASN A 120 -7.28 4.55 -14.81
N THR A 121 -6.71 4.87 -15.97
CA THR A 121 -6.87 4.11 -17.20
C THR A 121 -6.32 2.68 -17.05
N ILE A 122 -5.12 2.52 -16.48
CA ILE A 122 -4.52 1.20 -16.29
C ILE A 122 -5.32 0.35 -15.32
N VAL A 123 -5.76 0.93 -14.20
CA VAL A 123 -6.61 0.22 -13.22
C VAL A 123 -7.87 -0.29 -13.89
N GLN A 124 -8.60 0.61 -14.58
CA GLN A 124 -9.83 0.26 -15.27
C GLN A 124 -9.61 -0.84 -16.32
N LYS A 125 -8.60 -0.68 -17.19
CA LYS A 125 -8.30 -1.69 -18.21
C LYS A 125 -7.92 -3.05 -17.62
N SER A 126 -7.20 -3.05 -16.51
CA SER A 126 -6.85 -4.31 -15.84
C SER A 126 -8.06 -4.99 -15.22
N GLU A 127 -8.96 -4.23 -14.58
CA GLU A 127 -10.22 -4.75 -14.05
C GLU A 127 -11.12 -5.32 -15.16
N ASP A 128 -11.21 -4.63 -16.29
CA ASP A 128 -11.96 -5.08 -17.46
C ASP A 128 -11.35 -6.36 -18.07
N LEU A 129 -10.01 -6.43 -18.16
CA LEU A 129 -9.30 -7.63 -18.58
C LEU A 129 -9.54 -8.80 -17.63
N TRP A 130 -9.39 -8.58 -16.31
CA TRP A 130 -9.67 -9.60 -15.30
C TRP A 130 -11.10 -10.13 -15.41
N LYS A 131 -12.09 -9.23 -15.52
CA LYS A 131 -13.50 -9.58 -15.66
C LYS A 131 -13.77 -10.39 -16.94
N ARG A 132 -13.12 -10.06 -18.06
CA ARG A 132 -13.24 -10.85 -19.30
C ARG A 132 -12.61 -12.23 -19.14
N CYS A 133 -11.38 -12.31 -18.65
CA CYS A 133 -10.70 -13.60 -18.48
C CYS A 133 -11.43 -14.51 -17.48
N SER A 134 -11.95 -13.95 -16.39
CA SER A 134 -12.70 -14.70 -15.37
C SER A 134 -14.03 -15.28 -15.87
N LYS A 135 -14.58 -14.75 -16.96
CA LYS A 135 -15.76 -15.33 -17.62
C LYS A 135 -15.42 -16.55 -18.47
N ILE A 136 -14.24 -16.55 -19.09
CA ILE A 136 -13.76 -17.63 -19.96
C ILE A 136 -13.21 -18.78 -19.11
N THR A 137 -12.41 -18.42 -18.10
CA THR A 137 -11.82 -19.35 -17.14
C THR A 137 -12.23 -18.90 -15.73
N PRO A 138 -13.31 -19.47 -15.17
CA PRO A 138 -13.71 -19.14 -13.80
C PRO A 138 -12.64 -19.52 -12.78
N MET A 139 -12.53 -18.72 -11.71
CA MET A 139 -11.65 -19.06 -10.60
C MET A 139 -12.06 -20.37 -9.92
N ASP A 140 -11.09 -21.22 -9.62
CA ASP A 140 -11.31 -22.39 -8.78
C ASP A 140 -11.35 -21.95 -7.30
N LYS A 141 -12.56 -21.98 -6.72
CA LYS A 141 -12.77 -21.60 -5.32
C LYS A 141 -12.05 -22.51 -4.32
N LYS A 142 -11.61 -23.70 -4.71
CA LYS A 142 -10.88 -24.65 -3.86
C LYS A 142 -9.38 -24.37 -3.86
N ARG A 143 -8.88 -23.63 -4.85
CA ARG A 143 -7.46 -23.34 -4.99
C ARG A 143 -7.01 -22.34 -3.92
N GLN A 144 -5.82 -22.59 -3.38
CA GLN A 144 -5.17 -21.65 -2.49
C GLN A 144 -4.39 -20.62 -3.32
N TYR A 145 -4.95 -19.41 -3.38
CA TYR A 145 -4.29 -18.26 -4.01
C TYR A 145 -3.41 -17.52 -3.00
N PRO A 146 -2.29 -16.91 -3.44
CA PRO A 146 -1.52 -16.02 -2.59
C PRO A 146 -2.42 -14.91 -2.06
N LYS A 147 -2.28 -14.60 -0.77
CA LYS A 147 -3.05 -13.55 -0.11
C LYS A 147 -2.16 -12.37 0.21
N VAL A 148 -2.68 -11.16 -0.02
CA VAL A 148 -1.97 -9.94 0.33
C VAL A 148 -1.60 -10.04 1.81
N PRO A 149 -0.32 -9.81 2.18
CA PRO A 149 0.07 -9.83 3.58
C PRO A 149 -0.59 -8.66 4.32
N GLN A 150 -0.57 -8.71 5.65
CA GLN A 150 -1.09 -7.61 6.48
C GLN A 150 -0.45 -6.28 6.06
N ARG A 151 -1.21 -5.18 6.07
CA ARG A 151 -0.79 -3.88 5.52
C ARG A 151 0.55 -3.40 6.06
N MET A 152 0.87 -3.72 7.31
CA MET A 152 2.18 -3.42 7.92
C MET A 152 3.39 -3.90 7.13
N TYR A 153 3.20 -4.87 6.25
CA TYR A 153 4.24 -5.47 5.42
C TYR A 153 4.27 -4.88 4.01
N LEU A 154 3.25 -4.08 3.63
CA LEU A 154 3.14 -3.46 2.33
C LEU A 154 3.96 -2.15 2.27
N PRO A 155 4.50 -1.78 1.09
CA PRO A 155 5.11 -0.48 0.89
C PRO A 155 4.13 0.66 1.16
N GLY A 156 4.65 1.78 1.66
CA GLY A 156 3.90 2.97 1.99
C GLY A 156 3.11 2.86 3.29
N TYR A 157 3.31 1.82 4.08
CA TYR A 157 2.59 1.64 5.34
C TYR A 157 2.83 2.80 6.32
N ASP A 158 4.07 3.25 6.46
CA ASP A 158 4.40 4.36 7.36
C ASP A 158 3.76 5.68 6.90
N ASN A 159 3.74 5.94 5.59
CA ASN A 159 3.06 7.10 5.01
C ASN A 159 1.55 7.03 5.19
N PHE A 160 0.96 5.84 5.00
CA PHE A 160 -0.45 5.59 5.25
C PHE A 160 -0.81 5.88 6.71
N LEU A 161 -0.05 5.33 7.66
CA LEU A 161 -0.27 5.56 9.08
C LEU A 161 -0.11 7.01 9.46
N LYS A 162 0.90 7.70 8.92
CA LYS A 162 1.08 9.14 9.14
C LYS A 162 -0.15 9.92 8.69
N GLY A 163 -0.71 9.59 7.52
CA GLY A 163 -1.95 10.19 7.03
C GLY A 163 -3.14 9.91 7.96
N CYS A 164 -3.23 8.72 8.55
CA CYS A 164 -4.24 8.41 9.56
C CYS A 164 -4.04 9.26 10.83
N GLU A 165 -2.81 9.36 11.32
CA GLU A 165 -2.46 10.10 12.54
C GLU A 165 -2.75 11.60 12.41
N GLU A 166 -2.59 12.20 11.21
CA GLU A 166 -2.85 13.62 10.93
C GLU A 166 -4.31 14.05 11.18
N GLU A 167 -5.27 13.13 11.17
CA GLU A 167 -6.68 13.42 11.45
C GLU A 167 -6.97 13.60 12.96
N LEU A 168 -6.15 12.98 13.81
CA LEU A 168 -6.29 13.00 15.26
C LEU A 168 -5.39 14.07 15.89
N THR A 169 -5.94 14.83 16.84
CA THR A 169 -5.11 15.71 17.68
C THR A 169 -4.47 14.91 18.81
N GLU A 170 -3.38 15.39 19.40
CA GLU A 170 -2.77 14.77 20.59
C GLU A 170 -3.80 14.57 21.72
N LYS A 171 -4.65 15.57 21.96
CA LYS A 171 -5.76 15.48 22.92
C LYS A 171 -6.72 14.34 22.59
N CYS A 172 -7.13 14.20 21.34
CA CYS A 172 -8.05 13.15 20.92
C CYS A 172 -7.37 11.77 21.00
N GLY A 173 -6.11 11.66 20.58
CA GLY A 173 -5.31 10.45 20.74
C GLY A 173 -5.22 9.99 22.21
N ALA A 174 -5.03 10.92 23.15
CA ALA A 174 -5.03 10.61 24.58
C ALA A 174 -6.39 10.11 25.08
N GLN A 175 -7.50 10.68 24.61
CA GLN A 175 -8.85 10.19 24.93
C GLN A 175 -9.07 8.76 24.42
N VAL A 176 -8.68 8.49 23.16
CA VAL A 176 -8.76 7.16 22.54
C VAL A 176 -7.92 6.15 23.30
N LEU A 177 -6.66 6.46 23.60
CA LEU A 177 -5.76 5.58 24.35
C LEU A 177 -6.27 5.33 25.78
N GLY A 178 -6.83 6.35 26.43
CA GLY A 178 -7.50 6.23 27.72
C GLY A 178 -8.61 5.17 27.67
N PHE A 179 -9.54 5.34 26.73
CA PHE A 179 -10.65 4.40 26.54
C PHE A 179 -10.18 2.97 26.23
N VAL A 180 -9.18 2.83 25.35
CA VAL A 180 -8.73 1.53 24.85
C VAL A 180 -7.96 0.73 25.90
N PHE A 181 -7.14 1.38 26.73
CA PHE A 181 -6.29 0.69 27.70
C PHE A 181 -6.86 0.67 29.12
N LYS A 182 -7.80 1.55 29.49
CA LYS A 182 -8.33 1.61 30.85
C LYS A 182 -9.63 0.81 31.00
N LYS A 183 -9.58 -0.19 31.88
CA LYS A 183 -10.70 -1.11 32.17
C LYS A 183 -11.98 -0.43 32.66
N ASN A 184 -11.84 0.68 33.41
CA ASN A 184 -12.94 1.32 34.11
C ASN A 184 -13.39 2.65 33.47
N GLU A 185 -12.78 3.07 32.36
CA GLU A 185 -13.21 4.30 31.70
C GLU A 185 -14.43 4.06 30.80
N THR A 186 -15.39 4.98 30.90
CA THR A 186 -16.63 4.99 30.12
C THR A 186 -16.43 5.71 28.78
N ALA A 187 -17.29 5.43 27.81
CA ALA A 187 -17.23 6.04 26.48
C ALA A 187 -17.33 7.58 26.50
N ASN A 188 -17.95 8.14 27.54
CA ASN A 188 -18.05 9.58 27.79
C ASN A 188 -16.69 10.31 27.93
N VAL A 189 -15.56 9.59 28.03
CA VAL A 189 -14.20 10.16 28.01
C VAL A 189 -13.84 10.72 26.63
N VAL A 190 -14.45 10.17 25.57
CA VAL A 190 -14.23 10.60 24.19
C VAL A 190 -15.34 11.56 23.80
N ASP A 191 -14.98 12.82 23.59
CA ASP A 191 -15.94 13.87 23.26
C ASP A 191 -16.39 13.80 21.79
N LYS A 192 -17.51 14.46 21.48
CA LYS A 192 -18.11 14.49 20.13
C LYS A 192 -17.13 15.01 19.06
N GLY A 193 -16.28 15.97 19.41
CA GLY A 193 -15.28 16.53 18.50
C GLY A 193 -14.21 15.48 18.15
N CYS A 194 -13.75 14.73 19.14
CA CYS A 194 -12.83 13.61 18.93
C CYS A 194 -13.49 12.48 18.13
N CYS A 195 -14.74 12.11 18.42
CA CYS A 195 -15.46 11.12 17.62
C CYS A 195 -15.66 11.53 16.17
N SER A 196 -15.97 12.80 15.90
CA SER A 196 -16.05 13.30 14.52
C SER A 196 -14.72 13.13 13.78
N LYS A 197 -13.59 13.40 14.43
CA LYS A 197 -12.24 13.17 13.86
C LYS A 197 -11.92 11.70 13.66
N LEU A 198 -12.23 10.86 14.65
CA LEU A 198 -12.02 9.41 14.59
C LEU A 198 -12.77 8.79 13.41
N LEU A 199 -14.04 9.17 13.21
CA LEU A 199 -14.82 8.69 12.07
C LEU A 199 -14.35 9.30 10.74
N LYS A 200 -13.95 10.57 10.73
CA LYS A 200 -13.41 11.24 9.53
C LYS A 200 -12.14 10.57 9.01
N MET A 201 -11.31 10.06 9.91
CA MET A 201 -10.10 9.29 9.57
C MET A 201 -10.43 8.01 8.78
N GLY A 202 -11.64 7.46 8.96
CA GLY A 202 -12.12 6.29 8.23
C GLY A 202 -11.79 4.96 8.90
N HIS A 203 -12.58 3.95 8.54
CA HIS A 203 -12.53 2.61 9.16
C HIS A 203 -11.18 1.91 8.94
N ASP A 204 -10.61 1.99 7.74
CA ASP A 204 -9.30 1.40 7.43
C ASP A 204 -8.19 1.92 8.35
N CYS A 205 -8.17 3.23 8.59
CA CYS A 205 -7.20 3.84 9.50
C CYS A 205 -7.43 3.40 10.94
N HIS A 206 -8.68 3.34 11.38
CA HIS A 206 -9.03 2.86 12.72
C HIS A 206 -8.53 1.44 12.96
N ASP A 207 -8.84 0.52 12.04
CA ASP A 207 -8.45 -0.89 12.13
C ASP A 207 -6.92 -1.05 12.19
N GLU A 208 -6.19 -0.34 11.34
CA GLU A 208 -4.73 -0.45 11.29
C GLU A 208 -4.05 0.15 12.53
N MET A 209 -4.50 1.32 12.98
CA MET A 209 -4.02 1.91 14.24
C MET A 209 -4.31 0.97 15.42
N HIS A 210 -5.49 0.35 15.42
CA HIS A 210 -5.92 -0.56 16.47
C HIS A 210 -5.12 -1.87 16.49
N VAL A 211 -4.80 -2.46 15.33
CA VAL A 211 -3.88 -3.60 15.22
C VAL A 211 -2.51 -3.28 15.83
N ARG A 212 -1.99 -2.05 15.66
CA ARG A 212 -0.74 -1.64 16.33
C ARG A 212 -0.88 -1.62 17.86
N LEU A 213 -2.01 -1.12 18.37
CA LEU A 213 -2.30 -1.10 19.81
C LEU A 213 -2.42 -2.52 20.38
N GLN A 214 -3.07 -3.44 19.67
CA GLN A 214 -3.13 -4.85 20.07
C GLN A 214 -1.74 -5.47 20.15
N ARG A 215 -0.90 -5.28 19.13
CA ARG A 215 0.49 -5.78 19.16
C ARG A 215 1.33 -5.12 20.26
N LEU A 216 1.09 -3.85 20.57
CA LEU A 216 1.74 -3.17 21.70
C LEU A 216 1.34 -3.84 23.03
N ALA A 217 0.05 -4.14 23.19
CA ALA A 217 -0.46 -4.87 24.35
C ALA A 217 0.17 -6.27 24.44
N ASP A 218 0.21 -7.03 23.35
CA ASP A 218 0.86 -8.34 23.29
C ASP A 218 2.33 -8.28 23.74
N ARG A 219 3.09 -7.31 23.21
CA ARG A 219 4.50 -7.10 23.61
C ARG A 219 4.66 -6.77 25.09
N LYS A 220 3.71 -6.03 25.65
CA LYS A 220 3.65 -5.71 27.08
C LYS A 220 3.05 -6.82 27.93
N LYS A 221 2.66 -7.96 27.33
CA LYS A 221 1.93 -9.06 27.99
C LYS A 221 0.62 -8.60 28.62
N GLU A 222 0.03 -7.54 28.08
CA GLU A 222 -1.32 -7.10 28.39
C GLU A 222 -2.34 -7.91 27.57
N LYS A 223 -3.63 -7.84 27.93
CA LYS A 223 -4.69 -8.58 27.22
C LYS A 223 -5.02 -7.89 25.90
N SER A 224 -4.43 -8.32 24.79
CA SER A 224 -4.74 -7.80 23.45
C SER A 224 -6.21 -7.99 23.06
N ASP A 225 -6.87 -9.06 23.51
CA ASP A 225 -8.32 -9.25 23.33
C ASP A 225 -9.15 -8.13 23.98
N PHE A 226 -8.70 -7.61 25.12
CA PHE A 226 -9.36 -6.49 25.78
C PHE A 226 -9.19 -5.19 24.96
N VAL A 227 -7.97 -4.94 24.48
CA VAL A 227 -7.69 -3.82 23.56
C VAL A 227 -8.54 -3.97 22.30
N LYS A 228 -8.65 -5.19 21.77
CA LYS A 228 -9.44 -5.52 20.59
C LYS A 228 -10.89 -5.12 20.77
N GLU A 229 -11.50 -5.62 21.83
CA GLU A 229 -12.89 -5.32 22.17
C GLU A 229 -13.12 -3.81 22.36
N LYS A 230 -12.20 -3.13 23.06
CA LYS A 230 -12.31 -1.68 23.26
C LYS A 230 -12.21 -0.86 21.97
N GLY A 231 -11.41 -1.29 20.99
CA GLY A 231 -11.37 -0.59 19.69
C GLY A 231 -12.71 -0.62 18.98
N HIS A 232 -13.37 -1.78 18.93
CA HIS A 232 -14.70 -1.88 18.34
C HIS A 232 -15.74 -1.05 19.11
N GLN A 233 -15.66 -1.06 20.46
CA GLN A 233 -16.58 -0.28 21.29
C GLN A 233 -16.47 1.23 21.06
N ILE A 234 -15.25 1.79 20.97
CA ILE A 234 -15.09 3.23 20.74
C ILE A 234 -15.60 3.64 19.36
N TRP A 235 -15.38 2.80 18.33
CA TRP A 235 -15.89 3.07 16.99
C TRP A 235 -17.42 3.15 16.99
N LYS A 236 -18.07 2.11 17.52
CA LYS A 236 -19.54 2.04 17.62
C LYS A 236 -20.13 3.19 18.43
N TYR A 237 -19.51 3.51 19.57
CA TYR A 237 -19.92 4.67 20.37
C TYR A 237 -19.83 5.97 19.57
N CYS A 238 -18.75 6.18 18.82
CA CYS A 238 -18.61 7.37 18.00
C CYS A 238 -19.65 7.45 16.87
N GLU A 239 -20.00 6.33 16.24
CA GLU A 239 -21.09 6.26 15.26
C GLU A 239 -22.42 6.68 15.88
N GLU A 240 -22.75 6.14 17.07
CA GLU A 240 -23.99 6.46 17.78
C GLU A 240 -24.10 7.95 18.11
N ILE A 241 -23.08 8.56 18.72
CA ILE A 241 -23.19 9.96 19.15
C ILE A 241 -23.15 10.97 18.00
N ILE A 242 -22.55 10.60 16.87
CA ILE A 242 -22.52 11.46 15.66
C ILE A 242 -23.83 11.35 14.89
N ALA A 243 -24.45 10.16 14.82
CA ALA A 243 -25.70 9.93 14.11
C ALA A 243 -26.94 10.58 14.77
N HIS A 244 -26.89 10.87 16.08
CA HIS A 244 -28.00 11.47 16.82
C HIS A 244 -28.00 13.02 16.83
N ASN A 245 -27.46 13.66 15.78
CA ASN A 245 -27.51 15.12 15.56
C ASN A 245 -27.73 15.46 14.09
#